data_AF-A0A3D0R8Y9-F1
#
_entry.id   AF-A0A3D0R8Y9-F1
#
_cell.length_a   1.000
_cell.length_b   1.000
_cell.length_c   1.000
_cell.angle_alpha   90.00
_cell.angle_beta   90.00
_cell.angle_gamma   90.00
#
_symmetry.space_group_name_H-M   'P 1'
#
loop_
_entity.id
_entity.type
_entity.pdbx_description
1 polymer ?
#
loop_
_entity_poly.entity_id
_entity_poly.type
_entity_poly.pdbx_seq_one_letter_code
_entity_poly.pdbx_strand_id
1 'polypeptide(L)'
;FGTPLQIDDVTVTLFPAGHILGSTQVCLDYNGQRAVVTGDYKTHPDSTAQAFELVPCDLFVTEATFGLPVFQHPDPQNEMTRLLASIAAQPDRCHVIGAYALGKAQRVIKLLREA
;
A
#
# COMPACT_ATOMS: atom_id res chain seq x y z
N PHE A 1 -15.78 2.68 2.45
CA PHE A 1 -15.48 2.04 1.15
C PHE A 1 -16.76 1.47 0.58
N GLY A 2 -16.89 1.42 -0.74
CA GLY A 2 -18.06 0.84 -1.43
C GLY A 2 -19.36 1.66 -1.33
N THR A 3 -19.33 2.85 -0.74
CA THR A 3 -20.48 3.75 -0.65
C THR A 3 -20.43 4.74 -1.80
N PRO A 4 -21.42 4.74 -2.72
CA PRO A 4 -21.47 5.70 -3.81
C PRO A 4 -21.80 7.11 -3.31
N LEU A 5 -21.14 8.11 -3.89
CA LEU A 5 -21.39 9.53 -3.68
C LEU A 5 -21.64 10.19 -5.04
N GLN A 6 -22.81 10.81 -5.20
CA GLN A 6 -23.11 11.57 -6.40
C GLN A 6 -22.44 12.95 -6.32
N ILE A 7 -21.68 13.32 -7.33
CA ILE A 7 -21.11 14.65 -7.54
C ILE A 7 -21.48 15.06 -8.97
N ASP A 8 -22.44 15.97 -9.09
CA ASP A 8 -23.07 16.32 -10.36
C ASP A 8 -23.53 15.06 -11.12
N ASP A 9 -23.06 14.86 -12.35
CA ASP A 9 -23.40 13.71 -13.20
C ASP A 9 -22.48 12.48 -12.98
N VAL A 10 -21.54 12.55 -12.04
CA VAL A 10 -20.54 11.49 -11.78
C VAL A 10 -20.85 10.77 -10.46
N THR A 11 -20.86 9.44 -10.49
CA THR A 11 -20.90 8.63 -9.28
C THR A 11 -19.48 8.29 -8.85
N VAL A 12 -19.10 8.72 -7.65
CA VAL A 12 -17.77 8.44 -7.06
C VAL A 12 -17.90 7.35 -6.01
N THR A 13 -17.12 6.28 -6.12
CA THR A 13 -17.04 5.23 -5.10
C THR A 13 -15.58 4.99 -4.72
N LEU A 14 -15.30 4.97 -3.41
CA LEU A 14 -13.96 4.70 -2.90
C LEU A 14 -13.77 3.21 -2.60
N PHE A 15 -12.66 2.65 -3.07
CA PHE A 15 -12.23 1.26 -2.83
C PHE A 15 -10.86 1.20 -2.15
N PRO A 16 -10.53 0.16 -1.37
CA PRO A 16 -9.23 0.06 -0.73
C PRO A 16 -8.06 0.01 -1.73
N ALA A 17 -7.00 0.79 -1.50
CA ALA A 17 -5.75 0.72 -2.29
C ALA A 17 -4.64 -0.13 -1.65
N GLY A 18 -4.77 -0.47 -0.37
CA GLY A 18 -3.80 -1.30 0.36
C GLY A 18 -2.41 -0.72 0.58
N HIS A 19 -2.19 0.54 0.23
CA HIS A 19 -0.91 1.22 0.42
C HIS A 19 -0.63 1.50 1.91
N ILE A 20 -1.51 2.26 2.55
CA ILE A 20 -1.49 2.63 3.98
C ILE A 20 -2.92 2.60 4.55
N LEU A 21 -3.06 2.72 5.87
CA LEU A 21 -4.37 2.81 6.51
C LEU A 21 -5.20 3.94 5.87
N GLY A 22 -6.38 3.58 5.34
CA GLY A 22 -7.29 4.53 4.71
C GLY A 22 -6.92 4.95 3.28
N SER A 23 -5.85 4.42 2.68
CA SER A 23 -5.56 4.66 1.25
C SER A 23 -6.67 4.12 0.36
N THR A 24 -7.07 4.90 -0.65
CA THR A 24 -8.23 4.61 -1.47
C THR A 24 -7.94 4.75 -2.96
N GLN A 25 -8.49 3.84 -3.75
CA GLN A 25 -8.74 4.04 -5.17
C GLN A 25 -10.04 4.84 -5.34
N VAL A 26 -10.07 5.71 -6.34
CA VAL A 26 -11.25 6.50 -6.71
C VAL A 26 -11.86 5.91 -7.97
N CYS A 27 -13.03 5.29 -7.86
CA CYS A 27 -13.83 4.81 -8.99
C CYS A 27 -14.83 5.89 -9.40
N LEU A 28 -14.86 6.21 -10.68
CA LEU A 28 -15.72 7.22 -11.29
C LEU A 28 -16.59 6.53 -12.35
N ASP A 29 -17.90 6.55 -12.15
CA ASP A 29 -18.87 6.13 -13.16
C ASP A 29 -19.49 7.38 -13.80
N TYR A 30 -19.39 7.51 -15.12
CA TYR A 30 -19.92 8.64 -15.88
C TYR A 30 -20.33 8.19 -17.29
N ASN A 31 -21.57 8.52 -17.71
CA ASN A 31 -22.10 8.20 -19.04
C ASN A 31 -21.89 6.73 -19.49
N GLY A 32 -22.05 5.79 -18.55
CA GLY A 32 -21.89 4.36 -18.81
C GLY A 32 -20.44 3.88 -18.95
N GLN A 33 -19.45 4.74 -18.70
CA GLN A 33 -18.04 4.39 -18.63
C GLN A 33 -17.56 4.42 -17.17
N ARG A 34 -16.59 3.57 -16.86
CA ARG A 34 -15.94 3.49 -15.55
C ARG A 34 -14.45 3.74 -15.65
N ALA A 35 -13.98 4.75 -14.92
CA ALA A 35 -12.56 5.03 -14.73
C ALA A 35 -12.16 4.77 -13.27
N VAL A 36 -10.98 4.20 -13.06
CA VAL A 36 -10.39 4.00 -11.73
C VAL A 36 -9.05 4.72 -11.68
N VAL A 37 -8.89 5.61 -10.69
CA VAL A 37 -7.62 6.23 -10.34
C VAL A 37 -7.11 5.57 -9.08
N THR A 38 -5.96 4.90 -9.14
CA THR A 38 -5.50 4.02 -8.05
C THR A 38 -5.00 4.79 -6.83
N GLY A 39 -4.44 5.98 -7.05
CA GLY A 39 -3.46 6.55 -6.10
C GLY A 39 -2.25 5.62 -5.97
N ASP A 40 -1.49 5.76 -4.88
CA ASP A 40 -0.47 4.76 -4.52
C ASP A 40 -1.19 3.51 -4.01
N TYR A 41 -0.77 2.34 -4.49
CA TYR A 41 -1.39 1.07 -4.11
C TYR A 41 -0.36 -0.02 -3.86
N LYS A 42 -0.78 -1.06 -3.14
CA LYS A 42 0.05 -2.23 -2.89
C LYS A 42 -0.84 -3.47 -2.86
N THR A 43 -0.54 -4.41 -3.75
CA THR A 43 -1.29 -5.67 -3.89
C THR A 43 -0.84 -6.75 -2.92
N HIS A 44 0.37 -6.63 -2.36
CA HIS A 44 0.88 -7.59 -1.38
C HIS A 44 0.11 -7.50 -0.06
N PRO A 45 -0.20 -8.66 0.58
CA PRO A 45 -0.80 -8.69 1.90
C PRO A 45 0.00 -7.86 2.91
N ASP A 46 -0.72 -7.03 3.66
CA ASP A 46 -0.18 -6.23 4.74
C ASP A 46 -1.28 -5.96 5.75
N SER A 47 -1.16 -6.52 6.94
CA SER A 47 -2.17 -6.42 8.00
C SER A 47 -2.26 -5.02 8.64
N THR A 48 -1.42 -4.07 8.22
CA THR A 48 -1.46 -2.68 8.68
C THR A 48 -2.38 -1.78 7.84
N ALA A 49 -2.93 -2.29 6.74
CA ALA A 49 -3.89 -1.61 5.89
C ALA A 49 -5.00 -2.57 5.41
N GLN A 50 -6.08 -2.03 4.86
CA GLN A 50 -7.07 -2.83 4.13
C GLN A 50 -6.41 -3.46 2.90
N ALA A 51 -6.77 -4.70 2.54
CA ALA A 51 -6.24 -5.32 1.33
C ALA A 51 -6.66 -4.54 0.07
N PHE A 52 -5.79 -4.47 -0.93
CA PHE A 52 -6.13 -3.90 -2.23
C PHE A 52 -7.31 -4.65 -2.86
N GLU A 53 -8.27 -3.92 -3.41
CA GLU A 53 -9.44 -4.47 -4.11
C GLU A 53 -9.35 -4.19 -5.61
N LEU A 54 -9.33 -5.21 -6.46
CA LEU A 54 -9.30 -4.97 -7.91
C LEU A 54 -10.70 -4.56 -8.39
N VAL A 55 -10.82 -3.35 -8.93
CA VAL A 55 -12.08 -2.81 -9.45
C VAL A 55 -12.10 -2.93 -10.99
N PRO A 56 -13.06 -3.66 -11.59
CA PRO A 56 -13.21 -3.69 -13.05
C PRO A 56 -13.54 -2.30 -13.60
N CYS A 57 -12.88 -1.89 -14.68
CA CYS A 57 -13.04 -0.56 -15.28
C CYS A 57 -12.65 -0.55 -16.76
N ASP A 58 -13.10 0.47 -17.49
CA ASP A 58 -12.73 0.71 -18.88
C ASP A 58 -11.39 1.47 -18.99
N LEU A 59 -11.14 2.38 -18.05
CA LEU A 59 -9.90 3.16 -17.95
C LEU A 59 -9.26 2.98 -16.57
N PHE A 60 -8.01 2.51 -16.56
CA PHE A 60 -7.22 2.32 -15.33
C PHE A 60 -6.04 3.29 -15.30
N VAL A 61 -6.08 4.26 -14.39
CA VAL A 61 -5.00 5.24 -14.19
C VAL A 61 -4.19 4.80 -12.97
N THR A 62 -2.99 4.29 -13.24
CA THR A 62 -2.11 3.68 -12.25
C THR A 62 -0.91 4.56 -11.91
N GLU A 63 -0.43 4.45 -10.67
CA GLU A 63 0.93 4.88 -10.33
C GLU A 63 1.99 4.00 -11.01
N ALA A 64 3.22 4.50 -11.07
CA ALA A 64 4.36 3.80 -11.67
C ALA A 64 5.66 4.03 -10.88
N THR A 65 5.58 4.17 -9.56
CA THR A 65 6.73 4.42 -8.68
C THR A 65 7.84 3.39 -8.91
N PHE A 66 7.45 2.14 -9.17
CA PHE A 66 8.34 1.00 -9.43
C PHE A 66 8.12 0.36 -10.81
N GLY A 67 7.70 1.14 -11.82
CA GLY A 67 7.33 0.62 -13.15
C GLY A 67 8.47 0.03 -13.99
N LEU A 68 9.73 0.14 -13.55
CA LEU A 68 10.88 -0.43 -14.26
C LEU A 68 11.23 -1.84 -13.74
N PRO A 69 11.63 -2.80 -14.61
CA PRO A 69 11.93 -4.18 -14.21
C PRO A 69 13.05 -4.37 -13.18
N VAL A 70 13.89 -3.34 -13.00
CA VAL A 70 14.97 -3.34 -11.99
C VAL A 70 14.43 -3.25 -10.56
N PHE A 71 13.21 -2.77 -10.37
CA PHE A 71 12.58 -2.69 -9.06
C PHE A 71 11.96 -4.03 -8.69
N GLN A 72 12.75 -4.87 -8.05
CA GLN A 72 12.32 -6.14 -7.46
C GLN A 72 12.53 -6.05 -5.95
N HIS A 73 11.42 -6.05 -5.21
CA HIS A 73 11.48 -5.95 -3.75
C HIS A 73 11.64 -7.35 -3.12
N PRO A 74 12.56 -7.51 -2.14
CA PRO A 74 12.70 -8.76 -1.42
C PRO A 74 11.47 -9.04 -0.56
N ASP A 75 11.34 -10.29 -0.10
CA ASP A 75 10.39 -10.63 0.95
C ASP A 75 10.68 -9.78 2.20
N PRO A 76 9.70 -9.01 2.71
CA PRO A 76 9.89 -8.21 3.92
C PRO A 76 10.36 -9.02 5.14
N GLN A 77 10.00 -10.30 5.27
CA GLN A 77 10.44 -11.13 6.39
C GLN A 77 11.94 -11.46 6.35
N ASN A 78 12.49 -11.61 5.14
CA ASN A 78 13.93 -11.78 4.96
C ASN A 78 14.68 -10.51 5.40
N GLU A 79 14.14 -9.33 5.10
CA GLU A 79 14.75 -8.06 5.54
C GLU A 79 14.65 -7.88 7.06
N MET A 80 13.57 -8.31 7.72
CA MET A 80 13.50 -8.32 9.19
C MET A 80 14.51 -9.27 9.81
N THR A 81 14.68 -10.46 9.24
CA THR A 81 15.68 -11.43 9.70
C THR A 81 17.09 -10.85 9.62
N ARG A 82 17.43 -10.15 8.52
CA ARG A 82 18.71 -9.45 8.36
C ARG A 82 18.92 -8.34 9.39
N LEU A 83 17.87 -7.57 9.69
CA LEU A 83 17.91 -6.54 10.72
C LEU A 83 18.15 -7.13 12.11
N LEU A 84 17.40 -8.17 12.50
CA LEU A 84 17.55 -8.84 13.79
C LEU A 84 18.94 -9.47 13.95
N ALA A 85 19.49 -10.07 12.89
CA ALA A 85 20.86 -10.58 12.89
C ALA A 85 21.90 -9.46 13.10
N SER A 86 21.70 -8.29 12.48
CA SER A 86 22.57 -7.14 12.69
C SER A 86 22.50 -6.59 14.12
N ILE A 87 21.32 -6.59 14.75
CA ILE A 87 21.14 -6.19 16.16
C ILE A 87 21.89 -7.16 17.07
N ALA A 88 21.71 -8.47 16.87
CA ALA A 88 22.39 -9.49 17.67
C ALA A 88 23.92 -9.42 17.56
N ALA A 89 24.45 -9.05 16.39
CA ALA A 89 25.88 -8.89 16.16
C ALA A 89 26.49 -7.61 16.78
N GLN A 90 25.67 -6.66 17.24
CA GLN A 90 26.12 -5.38 17.77
C GLN A 90 25.42 -5.04 19.10
N PRO A 91 25.59 -5.86 20.16
CA PRO A 91 24.81 -5.74 21.40
C PRO A 91 25.01 -4.41 22.13
N ASP A 92 26.16 -3.76 21.96
CA ASP A 92 26.50 -2.48 22.62
C ASP A 92 26.07 -1.24 21.81
N ARG A 93 25.33 -1.42 20.70
CA ARG A 93 24.92 -0.33 19.81
C ARG A 93 23.41 -0.29 19.61
N CYS A 94 22.88 0.91 19.48
CA CYS A 94 21.47 1.13 19.15
C CYS A 94 21.29 1.28 17.64
N HIS A 95 20.33 0.55 17.07
CA HIS A 95 19.90 0.71 15.67
C HIS A 95 18.81 1.78 15.58
N VAL A 96 19.03 2.77 14.73
CA VAL A 96 18.03 3.80 14.42
C VAL A 96 17.41 3.50 13.05
N ILE A 97 16.09 3.30 13.02
CA ILE A 97 15.35 2.98 11.80
C ILE A 97 14.50 4.20 11.41
N GLY A 98 14.84 4.82 10.28
CA GLY A 98 14.07 5.92 9.71
C GLY A 98 12.82 5.40 8.97
N ALA A 99 11.64 5.90 9.36
CA ALA A 99 10.39 5.58 8.69
C ALA A 99 9.43 6.78 8.70
N TYR A 100 8.60 6.88 7.67
CA TYR A 100 7.47 7.82 7.69
C TYR A 100 6.49 7.47 8.80
N ALA A 101 5.94 8.49 9.45
CA ALA A 101 5.04 8.34 10.59
C ALA A 101 3.75 7.54 10.25
N LEU A 102 3.31 7.59 8.99
CA LEU A 102 2.19 6.81 8.48
C LEU A 102 2.64 5.87 7.35
N GLY A 103 2.18 4.63 7.41
CA GLY A 103 2.53 3.55 6.49
C GLY A 103 3.77 2.77 6.91
N LYS A 104 4.96 3.33 6.67
CA LYS A 104 6.22 2.60 6.87
C LYS A 104 6.46 2.23 8.32
N ALA A 105 6.22 3.14 9.27
CA ALA A 105 6.44 2.87 10.69
C ALA A 105 5.56 1.71 11.20
N GLN A 106 4.28 1.72 10.86
CA GLN A 106 3.32 0.67 11.24
C GLN A 106 3.74 -0.68 10.66
N ARG A 107 4.12 -0.72 9.38
CA ARG A 107 4.55 -1.94 8.71
C ARG A 107 5.82 -2.54 9.32
N VAL A 108 6.83 -1.70 9.59
CA VAL A 108 8.07 -2.15 10.25
C VAL A 108 7.78 -2.72 11.64
N ILE A 109 6.99 -2.02 12.47
CA ILE A 109 6.62 -2.50 13.81
C ILE A 109 5.87 -3.84 13.73
N LYS A 110 4.96 -3.99 12.77
CA LYS A 110 4.17 -5.21 12.59
C LYS A 110 5.05 -6.39 12.19
N LEU A 111 5.91 -6.21 11.19
CA LEU A 111 6.83 -7.24 10.71
C LEU A 111 7.83 -7.66 11.79
N LEU A 112 8.40 -6.70 12.54
CA LEU A 112 9.29 -7.00 13.68
C LEU A 112 8.63 -7.81 14.79
N ARG A 113 7.31 -7.69 14.96
CA ARG A 113 6.55 -8.48 15.95
C ARG A 113 6.19 -9.88 15.47
N GLU A 114 6.23 -10.10 14.15
CA GLU A 114 5.98 -11.41 13.54
C GLU A 114 7.25 -12.24 13.37
N ALA A 115 8.40 -11.58 13.29
CA ALA A 115 9.73 -12.17 13.12
C ALA A 115 10.31 -12.77 14.42
#